data_AF-A0A081P2W9-F1
#
_entry.id   AF-A0A081P2W9-F1
#
_cell.length_a   1.000
_cell.length_b   1.000
_cell.length_c   1.000
_cell.angle_alpha   90.00
_cell.angle_beta   90.00
_cell.angle_gamma   90.00
#
_symmetry.space_group_name_H-M   'P 1'
#
loop_
_entity.id
_entity.type
_entity.pdbx_description
1 polymer ?
#
loop_
_entity_poly.entity_id
_entity_poly.type
_entity_poly.pdbx_seq_one_letter_code
_entity_poly.pdbx_strand_id
1 'polypeptide(L)'
;MSNQHHSSSAGDRHRLEGPKNHYLSYIISIVLTMLAFAVVLYGGLDRSFILFFIVGLAIVQIIFQLAYWMHMKDRGHLFPIMGLAFGAFIALTAVIMAVYWVWW
;
A
#
# COMPACT_ATOMS: atom_id res chain seq x y z
N MET A 1 -24.29 24.89 -45.51
CA MET A 1 -23.56 23.80 -46.19
C MET A 1 -22.15 23.74 -45.62
N SER A 2 -21.71 22.53 -45.22
CA SER A 2 -20.32 22.05 -45.02
C SER A 2 -19.38 22.88 -44.12
N ASN A 3 -19.05 22.49 -42.88
CA ASN A 3 -18.36 21.27 -42.40
C ASN A 3 -16.87 21.20 -42.80
N GLN A 4 -15.98 21.42 -41.83
CA GLN A 4 -14.66 20.76 -41.66
C GLN A 4 -14.02 21.26 -40.34
N HIS A 5 -14.09 20.51 -39.24
CA HIS A 5 -13.29 19.34 -38.86
C HIS A 5 -11.81 19.69 -38.66
N HIS A 6 -11.49 20.20 -37.46
CA HIS A 6 -10.12 20.31 -36.97
C HIS A 6 -9.72 18.93 -36.44
N SER A 7 -8.96 18.19 -37.24
CA SER A 7 -8.31 16.95 -36.85
C SER A 7 -7.15 17.24 -35.90
N SER A 8 -7.42 17.28 -34.60
CA SER A 8 -6.39 17.24 -33.57
C SER A 8 -6.03 15.80 -33.24
N SER A 9 -4.88 15.38 -33.80
CA SER A 9 -3.91 14.40 -33.29
C SER A 9 -4.46 13.17 -32.55
N ALA A 10 -4.37 12.04 -33.25
CA ALA A 10 -4.15 10.73 -32.66
C ALA A 10 -3.02 10.79 -31.63
N GLY A 11 -3.21 10.12 -30.48
CA GLY A 11 -2.09 9.81 -29.59
C GLY A 11 -2.35 9.91 -28.09
N ASP A 12 -3.53 10.33 -27.64
CA ASP A 12 -3.89 10.13 -26.24
C ASP A 12 -4.18 8.65 -26.03
N ARG A 13 -3.09 7.93 -25.72
CA ARG A 13 -3.12 6.68 -24.99
C ARG A 13 -3.73 7.01 -23.64
N HIS A 14 -5.07 7.11 -23.62
CA HIS A 14 -5.87 6.78 -22.45
C HIS A 14 -5.38 5.40 -22.02
N ARG A 15 -4.39 5.40 -21.13
CA ARG A 15 -4.06 4.26 -20.30
C ARG A 15 -5.32 4.09 -19.49
N LEU A 16 -6.21 3.27 -20.03
CA LEU A 16 -7.32 2.69 -19.32
C LEU A 16 -6.71 2.18 -18.02
N GLU A 17 -6.89 2.96 -16.96
CA GLU A 17 -6.65 2.59 -15.57
C GLU A 17 -7.69 1.53 -15.25
N GLY A 18 -7.46 0.38 -15.85
CA GLY A 18 -8.36 -0.74 -15.83
C GLY A 18 -8.30 -1.36 -14.43
N PRO A 19 -9.44 -1.88 -13.93
CA PRO A 19 -9.58 -2.64 -12.69
C PRO A 19 -8.53 -3.76 -12.47
N LYS A 20 -7.77 -4.12 -13.50
CA LYS A 20 -6.66 -5.07 -13.50
C LYS A 20 -5.54 -4.74 -12.50
N ASN A 21 -5.26 -3.46 -12.22
CA ASN A 21 -4.22 -3.11 -11.25
C ASN A 21 -4.59 -3.48 -9.80
N HIS A 22 -5.88 -3.55 -9.47
CA HIS A 22 -6.35 -3.97 -8.14
C HIS A 22 -6.18 -5.48 -7.90
N TYR A 23 -6.40 -6.31 -8.92
CA TYR A 23 -6.20 -7.75 -8.79
C TYR A 23 -4.71 -8.10 -8.62
N LEU A 24 -3.82 -7.39 -9.32
CA LEU A 24 -2.37 -7.61 -9.22
C LEU A 24 -1.84 -7.26 -7.82
N SER A 25 -2.27 -6.14 -7.24
CA SER A 25 -1.87 -5.74 -5.89
C SER A 25 -2.39 -6.69 -4.82
N TYR A 26 -3.61 -7.19 -4.98
CA TYR A 26 -4.20 -8.18 -4.10
C TYR A 26 -3.40 -9.48 -4.09
N ILE A 27 -3.01 -9.98 -5.27
CA ILE A 27 -2.19 -11.20 -5.40
C ILE A 27 -0.80 -10.98 -4.80
N ILE A 28 -0.17 -9.81 -5.02
CA ILE A 28 1.15 -9.51 -4.44
C ILE A 28 1.09 -9.49 -2.90
N SER A 29 0.04 -8.91 -2.32
CA SER A 29 -0.18 -8.90 -0.87
C SER A 29 -0.33 -10.31 -0.30
N ILE A 30 -1.10 -11.18 -0.97
CA ILE A 30 -1.28 -12.59 -0.57
C ILE A 30 0.05 -13.34 -0.63
N VAL A 31 0.83 -13.17 -1.70
CA VAL A 31 2.13 -13.85 -1.83
C VAL A 31 3.09 -13.40 -0.72
N LEU A 32 3.14 -12.09 -0.45
CA LEU A 32 4.04 -11.53 0.55
C LEU A 32 3.62 -11.92 1.99
N THR A 33 2.33 -12.10 2.26
CA THR A 33 1.84 -12.66 3.54
C THR A 33 2.14 -14.16 3.65
N MET A 34 1.88 -14.94 2.59
CA MET A 34 2.25 -16.37 2.56
C MET A 34 3.74 -16.57 2.79
N LEU A 35 4.60 -15.69 2.26
CA LEU A 35 6.04 -15.73 2.51
C LEU A 35 6.36 -15.52 4.00
N ALA A 36 5.71 -14.56 4.66
CA ALA A 36 5.88 -14.34 6.10
C ALA A 36 5.51 -15.58 6.92
N PHE A 37 4.37 -16.21 6.60
CA PHE A 37 3.95 -17.46 7.27
C PHE A 37 4.89 -18.63 6.97
N ALA A 38 5.37 -18.77 5.73
CA ALA A 38 6.30 -19.82 5.35
C ALA A 38 7.62 -19.73 6.15
N VAL A 39 8.14 -18.52 6.36
CA VAL A 39 9.36 -18.31 7.15
C VAL A 39 9.15 -18.63 8.63
N VAL A 40 7.98 -18.29 9.20
CA VAL A 40 7.63 -18.68 10.58
C VAL A 40 7.51 -20.20 10.72
N LEU A 41 6.83 -20.85 9.78
CA LEU A 41 6.56 -22.30 9.83
C LEU A 41 7.79 -23.15 9.59
N TYR A 42 8.71 -22.70 8.71
CA TYR A 42 9.97 -23.40 8.49
C TYR A 42 10.83 -23.41 9.76
N GLY A 43 10.79 -22.32 10.54
CA GLY A 43 11.28 -22.29 11.93
C GLY A 43 12.77 -22.60 12.15
N GLY A 44 13.54 -22.83 11.09
CA GLY A 44 14.94 -23.27 11.17
C GLY A 44 15.96 -22.16 11.47
N LEU A 45 15.50 -20.94 11.72
CA LEU A 45 16.35 -19.76 12.00
C LEU A 45 16.17 -19.31 13.45
N ASP A 46 17.14 -18.52 13.94
CA ASP A 46 17.06 -17.95 15.29
C ASP A 46 15.77 -17.13 15.46
N ARG A 47 15.14 -17.26 16.64
CA ARG A 47 13.86 -16.58 16.93
C ARG A 47 13.98 -15.07 16.77
N SER A 48 15.11 -14.49 17.15
CA SER A 48 15.35 -13.04 17.06
C SER A 48 15.39 -12.61 15.60
N PHE A 49 16.07 -13.38 14.74
CA PHE A 49 16.13 -13.12 13.31
C PHE A 49 14.76 -13.23 12.65
N ILE A 50 13.98 -14.27 12.98
CA ILE A 50 12.61 -14.45 12.49
C ILE A 50 11.74 -13.24 12.86
N LEU A 51 11.85 -12.75 14.10
CA LEU A 51 11.07 -11.61 14.59
C LEU A 51 11.39 -10.32 13.82
N PHE A 52 12.68 -9.99 13.65
CA PHE A 52 13.08 -8.83 12.85
C PHE A 52 12.63 -8.95 11.39
N PHE A 53 12.74 -10.14 10.80
CA PHE A 53 12.36 -10.38 9.42
C PHE A 53 10.85 -10.19 9.17
N ILE A 54 10.00 -10.74 10.06
CA ILE A 54 8.54 -10.62 9.93
C ILE A 54 8.08 -9.18 10.18
N VAL A 55 8.69 -8.48 11.14
CA VAL A 55 8.39 -7.06 11.36
C VAL A 55 8.79 -6.23 10.13
N GLY A 56 9.93 -6.52 9.51
CA GLY A 56 10.32 -5.91 8.25
C GLY A 56 9.31 -6.17 7.13
N LEU A 57 8.87 -7.43 6.96
CA LEU A 57 7.83 -7.78 5.99
C LEU A 57 6.49 -7.09 6.30
N ALA A 58 6.13 -6.92 7.58
CA ALA A 58 4.93 -6.22 7.98
C ALA A 58 4.95 -4.73 7.58
N ILE A 59 6.11 -4.06 7.70
CA ILE A 59 6.28 -2.68 7.23
C ILE A 59 6.13 -2.61 5.71
N VAL A 60 6.77 -3.52 4.97
CA VAL A 60 6.64 -3.59 3.50
C VAL A 60 5.18 -3.81 3.10
N GLN A 61 4.45 -4.66 3.83
CA GLN A 61 3.01 -4.88 3.63
C GLN A 61 2.19 -3.60 3.82
N ILE A 62 2.42 -2.87 4.91
CA ILE A 62 1.75 -1.58 5.15
C ILE A 62 2.00 -0.64 3.97
N ILE A 63 3.25 -0.48 3.53
CA ILE A 63 3.59 0.38 2.38
C ILE A 63 2.91 -0.10 1.09
N PHE A 64 2.89 -1.41 0.81
CA PHE A 64 2.23 -1.97 -0.37
C PHE A 64 0.73 -1.71 -0.37
N GLN A 65 0.09 -1.88 0.78
CA GLN A 65 -1.33 -1.59 0.97
C GLN A 65 -1.59 -0.10 0.75
N LEU A 66 -0.80 0.78 1.36
CA LEU A 66 -0.92 2.22 1.13
C LEU A 66 -0.69 2.60 -0.35
N ALA A 67 0.37 2.08 -0.99
CA ALA A 67 0.75 2.47 -2.34
C ALA A 67 -0.28 2.06 -3.41
N TYR A 68 -0.84 0.85 -3.30
CA TYR A 68 -1.80 0.34 -4.28
C TYR A 68 -3.25 0.71 -3.99
N TRP A 69 -3.65 0.70 -2.72
CA TRP A 69 -5.02 1.05 -2.32
C TRP A 69 -5.30 2.53 -2.52
N MET A 70 -4.25 3.35 -2.46
CA MET A 70 -4.37 4.80 -2.58
C MET A 70 -4.08 5.35 -3.99
N HIS A 71 -3.89 4.48 -4.99
CA HIS A 71 -3.66 4.80 -6.42
C HIS A 71 -3.08 6.21 -6.67
N MET A 72 -1.89 6.50 -6.11
CA MET A 72 -1.18 7.79 -6.26
C MET A 72 -0.60 7.98 -7.67
N LYS A 73 -1.36 7.63 -8.69
CA LYS A 73 -1.02 7.86 -10.09
C LYS A 73 -1.86 8.96 -10.73
N ASP A 74 -2.91 9.44 -10.04
CA ASP A 74 -3.64 10.62 -10.47
C ASP A 74 -3.20 11.90 -9.75
N ARG A 75 -2.90 12.90 -10.58
CA ARG A 75 -2.27 14.16 -10.22
C ARG A 75 -3.21 14.99 -9.33
N GLY A 76 -2.78 15.28 -8.10
CA GLY A 76 -3.46 16.23 -7.20
C GLY A 76 -3.72 15.76 -5.77
N HIS A 77 -3.39 14.51 -5.45
CA HIS A 77 -3.65 13.90 -4.13
C HIS A 77 -2.51 14.20 -3.13
N LEU A 78 -2.40 15.42 -2.62
CA LEU A 78 -1.60 15.68 -1.40
C LEU A 78 -2.46 15.56 -0.14
N PHE A 79 -3.73 15.95 -0.22
CA PHE A 79 -4.67 15.94 0.90
C PHE A 79 -4.85 14.57 1.55
N PRO A 80 -5.05 13.48 0.81
CA PRO A 80 -5.33 12.22 1.48
C PRO A 80 -4.05 11.53 1.95
N ILE A 81 -2.89 11.75 1.30
CA ILE A 81 -1.57 11.38 1.88
C ILE A 81 -1.40 12.01 3.25
N MET A 82 -1.69 13.30 3.34
CA MET A 82 -1.56 14.06 4.58
C MET A 82 -2.59 13.57 5.62
N GLY A 83 -3.82 13.28 5.21
CA GLY A 83 -4.84 12.68 6.07
C GLY A 83 -4.45 11.30 6.61
N LEU A 84 -3.82 10.47 5.78
CA LEU A 84 -3.37 9.14 6.16
C LEU A 84 -2.13 9.18 7.05
N ALA A 85 -1.18 10.08 6.77
CA ALA A 85 -0.04 10.33 7.64
C ALA A 85 -0.49 10.86 9.01
N PHE A 86 -1.46 11.77 9.03
CA PHE A 86 -2.06 12.29 10.27
C PHE A 86 -2.84 11.20 11.03
N GLY A 87 -3.62 10.38 10.32
CA GLY A 87 -4.29 9.22 10.90
C GLY A 87 -3.31 8.20 11.49
N ALA A 88 -2.22 7.90 10.79
CA ALA A 88 -1.15 7.03 11.28
C ALA A 88 -0.46 7.63 12.50
N PHE A 89 -0.23 8.95 12.53
CA PHE A 89 0.33 9.64 13.68
C PHE A 89 -0.58 9.56 14.91
N ILE A 90 -1.88 9.82 14.75
CA ILE A 90 -2.86 9.68 15.83
C ILE A 90 -2.94 8.22 16.30
N ALA A 91 -3.02 7.27 15.36
CA ALA A 91 -3.10 5.85 15.69
C ALA A 91 -1.87 5.37 16.48
N LEU A 92 -0.66 5.73 16.03
CA LEU A 92 0.58 5.42 16.77
C LEU A 92 0.59 6.05 18.15
N THR A 93 0.22 7.33 18.24
CA THR A 93 0.18 8.05 19.52
C THR A 93 -0.83 7.42 20.49
N ALA A 94 -2.01 7.03 20.00
CA ALA A 94 -3.03 6.35 20.79
C ALA A 94 -2.58 4.95 21.26
N VAL A 95 -1.90 4.18 20.39
CA VAL A 95 -1.35 2.87 20.76
C VAL A 95 -0.26 3.01 21.82
N ILE A 96 0.66 3.97 21.66
CA ILE A 96 1.71 4.26 22.65
C ILE A 96 1.06 4.67 23.97
N MET A 97 0.09 5.57 23.95
CA MET A 97 -0.66 5.98 25.14
C MET A 97 -1.34 4.78 25.82
N ALA A 98 -2.01 3.90 25.07
CA ALA A 98 -2.69 2.74 25.62
C ALA A 98 -1.71 1.73 26.25
N VAL A 99 -0.60 1.43 25.58
CA VAL A 99 0.38 0.44 26.06
C VAL A 99 1.16 0.95 27.27
N TYR A 100 1.62 2.19 27.25
CA TYR A 100 2.48 2.73 28.31
C TYR A 100 1.74 3.40 29.46
N TRP A 101 0.50 3.84 29.25
CA TRP A 101 -0.21 4.67 30.25
C TRP A 101 -1.46 4.02 30.84
N VAL A 102 -2.15 3.13 30.11
CA VAL A 102 -3.36 2.46 30.60
C VAL A 102 -3.07 1.06 31.16
N TRP A 103 -2.07 0.36 30.62
CA TRP A 103 -1.72 -1.00 31.04
C TRP A 103 -0.72 -1.06 32.22
N TRP A 104 -0.51 0.05 32.91
CA TRP A 104 0.21 0.10 34.19
C TRP A 104 -0.68 0.72 35.25
#